data_AF-A0A0Q9XMP1-F1
#
_entry.id   AF-A0A0Q9XMP1-F1
#
_cell.length_a   1.000
_cell.length_b   1.000
_cell.length_c   1.000
_cell.angle_alpha   90.00
_cell.angle_beta   90.00
_cell.angle_gamma   90.00
#
_symmetry.space_group_name_H-M   'P 1'
#
loop_
_entity.id
_entity.type
_entity.pdbx_description
1 polymer ?
#
loop_
_entity_poly.entity_id
_entity_poly.type
_entity_poly.pdbx_seq_one_letter_code
_entity_poly.pdbx_strand_id
1 'polypeptide(L)'
;MCVKTAWECTSQQLTGACLMLNGVLTYLYSGTLFQFVYVTVKIGKVYEFSTLYVLMSWVEGICVFLLLLDLCWICCRMGNLLLASIIVCFSLGVFLLFAGSYSVIRYTDVYVVVRSFYTDNLWNYEIVYHCCGIDGPANYGNVSQKDVVPASCYRNQVETPTNLYRRGCLFATEDSWFWFVFANCYWFAFVLFFVNLITHWKLRKCLRNY
;
A
#
# COMPACT_ATOMS: atom_id res chain seq x y z
N MET A 1 30.63 1.95 39.88
CA MET A 1 29.27 2.21 39.36
C MET A 1 29.37 2.30 37.85
N CYS A 2 28.87 1.30 37.11
CA CYS A 2 28.76 1.42 35.66
C CYS A 2 27.68 2.45 35.35
N VAL A 3 28.08 3.53 34.68
CA VAL A 3 27.17 4.59 34.23
C VAL A 3 26.21 3.97 33.23
N LYS A 4 24.94 3.80 33.62
CA LYS A 4 23.87 3.51 32.66
C LYS A 4 23.87 4.66 31.65
N THR A 5 24.26 4.39 30.42
CA THR A 5 24.19 5.40 29.37
C THR A 5 22.72 5.78 29.16
N ALA A 6 22.44 7.03 28.78
CA ALA A 6 21.08 7.55 28.52
C ALA A 6 20.29 6.78 27.43
N TRP A 7 20.90 5.73 26.86
CA TRP A 7 20.38 4.82 25.84
C TRP A 7 19.97 3.44 26.38
N GLU A 8 20.11 3.19 27.69
CA GLU A 8 19.60 1.99 28.34
C GLU A 8 18.08 2.12 28.57
N CYS A 9 17.30 1.87 27.52
CA CYS A 9 15.85 1.78 27.63
C CYS A 9 15.45 0.65 28.59
N THR A 10 14.45 0.90 29.43
CA THR A 10 13.89 -0.14 30.29
C THR A 10 13.12 -1.19 29.47
N SER A 11 12.94 -2.39 30.03
CA SER A 11 12.13 -3.44 29.39
C SER A 11 10.71 -2.94 29.05
N GLN A 12 10.09 -2.14 29.94
CA GLN A 12 8.78 -1.54 29.70
C GLN A 12 8.77 -0.55 28.52
N GLN A 13 9.80 0.31 28.41
CA GLN A 13 9.92 1.24 27.28
C GLN A 13 10.11 0.50 25.96
N LEU A 14 10.92 -0.57 25.95
CA LEU A 14 11.14 -1.41 24.77
C LEU A 14 9.88 -2.17 24.37
N THR A 15 9.13 -2.71 25.32
CA THR A 15 7.82 -3.34 25.07
C THR A 15 6.85 -2.34 24.44
N GLY A 16 6.71 -1.15 25.01
CA GLY A 16 5.84 -0.10 24.46
C GLY A 16 6.23 0.31 23.04
N ALA A 17 7.53 0.47 22.78
CA ALA A 17 8.04 0.78 21.44
C ALA A 17 7.75 -0.35 20.43
N CYS A 18 7.96 -1.61 20.80
CA CYS A 18 7.63 -2.75 19.93
C CYS A 18 6.13 -2.81 19.60
N LEU A 19 5.26 -2.61 20.60
CA LEU A 19 3.81 -2.59 20.39
C LEU A 19 3.39 -1.45 19.44
N MET A 20 3.94 -0.25 19.65
CA MET A 20 3.63 0.91 18.80
C MET A 20 4.11 0.69 17.36
N LEU A 21 5.36 0.23 17.17
CA LEU A 21 5.93 -0.02 15.85
C LEU A 21 5.18 -1.13 15.10
N ASN A 22 4.86 -2.24 15.77
CA ASN A 22 4.05 -3.30 15.17
C ASN A 22 2.65 -2.82 14.82
N GLY A 23 2.02 -2.00 15.67
CA GLY A 23 0.70 -1.40 15.39
C GLY A 23 0.73 -0.50 14.15
N VAL A 24 1.73 0.36 14.02
CA VAL A 24 1.90 1.23 12.84
C VAL A 24 2.14 0.40 11.57
N LEU A 25 3.04 -0.59 11.63
CA LEU A 25 3.30 -1.49 10.50
C LEU A 25 2.03 -2.26 10.09
N THR A 26 1.27 -2.77 11.06
CA THR A 26 0.02 -3.47 10.82
C THR A 26 -1.00 -2.57 10.11
N TYR A 27 -1.13 -1.32 10.57
CA TYR A 27 -2.01 -0.33 9.95
C TYR A 27 -1.61 -0.04 8.49
N LEU A 28 -0.32 0.21 8.25
CA LEU A 28 0.21 0.51 6.91
C LEU A 28 -0.07 -0.64 5.93
N TYR A 29 0.29 -1.87 6.31
CA TYR A 29 0.09 -3.03 5.43
C TYR A 29 -1.37 -3.44 5.29
N SER A 30 -2.22 -3.18 6.29
CA SER A 30 -3.67 -3.39 6.17
C SER A 30 -4.28 -2.41 5.16
N GLY A 31 -3.80 -1.16 5.15
CA GLY A 31 -4.21 -0.13 4.20
C GLY A 31 -3.86 -0.50 2.75
N THR A 32 -2.62 -0.92 2.49
CA THR A 32 -2.19 -1.36 1.16
C THR A 32 -2.90 -2.64 0.73
N LEU A 33 -3.08 -3.60 1.64
CA LEU A 33 -3.80 -4.85 1.35
C LEU A 33 -5.23 -4.58 0.91
N PHE A 34 -5.92 -3.67 1.60
CA PHE A 34 -7.26 -3.26 1.21
C PHE A 34 -7.30 -2.66 -0.20
N GLN A 35 -6.30 -1.85 -0.58
CA GLN A 35 -6.23 -1.26 -1.92
C GLN A 35 -6.10 -2.33 -3.01
N PHE A 36 -5.20 -3.31 -2.84
CA PHE A 36 -5.00 -4.38 -3.81
C PHE A 36 -6.20 -5.31 -3.92
N VAL A 37 -6.79 -5.68 -2.78
CA VAL A 37 -8.00 -6.51 -2.75
C VAL A 37 -9.16 -5.77 -3.42
N TYR A 38 -9.35 -4.48 -3.14
CA TYR A 38 -10.40 -3.66 -3.75
C TYR A 38 -10.28 -3.64 -5.28
N VAL A 39 -9.08 -3.37 -5.80
CA VAL A 39 -8.81 -3.37 -7.25
C VAL A 39 -9.08 -4.74 -7.85
N THR A 40 -8.57 -5.80 -7.24
CA THR A 40 -8.73 -7.18 -7.72
C THR A 40 -10.20 -7.61 -7.75
N VAL A 41 -10.99 -7.21 -6.75
CA VAL A 41 -12.43 -7.53 -6.66
C VAL A 41 -13.23 -6.76 -7.70
N LYS A 42 -12.91 -5.48 -7.93
CA LYS A 42 -13.69 -4.61 -8.82
C LYS A 42 -13.42 -4.85 -10.30
N ILE A 43 -12.16 -5.07 -10.66
CA ILE A 43 -11.72 -5.18 -12.06
C ILE A 43 -11.53 -6.64 -12.49
N GLY A 44 -11.29 -7.54 -11.55
CA GLY A 44 -10.96 -8.93 -11.84
C GLY A 44 -9.50 -9.16 -12.21
N LYS A 45 -9.24 -10.22 -13.00
CA LYS A 45 -7.90 -10.76 -13.27
C LYS A 45 -7.39 -10.57 -14.70
N VAL A 46 -8.02 -9.67 -15.47
CA VAL A 46 -7.75 -9.53 -16.92
C VAL A 46 -6.54 -8.64 -17.21
N TYR A 47 -6.03 -7.90 -16.22
CA TYR A 47 -5.02 -6.87 -16.42
C TYR A 47 -3.62 -7.37 -16.07
N GLU A 48 -2.60 -6.76 -16.67
CA GLU A 48 -1.19 -7.11 -16.44
C GLU A 48 -0.76 -6.97 -14.97
N PHE A 49 -1.34 -6.02 -14.23
CA PHE A 49 -1.06 -5.82 -12.80
C PHE A 49 -1.74 -6.87 -11.89
N SER A 50 -2.74 -7.62 -12.38
CA SER A 50 -3.56 -8.50 -11.54
C SER A 50 -2.75 -9.58 -10.83
N THR A 51 -1.78 -10.21 -11.52
CA THR A 51 -0.92 -11.23 -10.91
C THR A 51 -0.06 -10.65 -9.79
N LEU A 52 0.51 -9.46 -10.02
CA LEU A 52 1.31 -8.76 -9.02
C LEU A 52 0.46 -8.40 -7.80
N TYR A 53 -0.74 -7.87 -8.00
CA TYR A 53 -1.64 -7.46 -6.91
C TYR A 53 -2.13 -8.64 -6.08
N VAL A 54 -2.41 -9.78 -6.72
CA VAL A 54 -2.75 -11.02 -6.01
C VAL A 54 -1.57 -11.49 -5.16
N LEU A 55 -0.35 -11.56 -5.72
CA LEU A 55 0.85 -11.96 -4.98
C LEU A 55 1.13 -11.01 -3.81
N MET A 56 1.07 -9.70 -4.05
CA MET A 56 1.26 -8.69 -3.00
C MET A 56 0.20 -8.81 -1.91
N SER A 57 -1.07 -9.03 -2.26
CA SER A 57 -2.14 -9.24 -1.28
C SER A 57 -1.87 -10.44 -0.36
N TRP A 58 -1.37 -11.55 -0.92
CA TRP A 58 -1.01 -12.71 -0.11
C TRP A 58 0.16 -12.42 0.83
N VAL A 59 1.23 -11.81 0.31
CA VAL A 59 2.42 -11.51 1.11
C VAL A 59 2.11 -10.50 2.22
N GLU A 60 1.32 -9.47 1.91
CA GLU A 60 0.86 -8.49 2.91
C GLU A 60 -0.08 -9.12 3.93
N GLY A 61 -1.01 -9.98 3.51
CA GLY A 61 -1.89 -10.71 4.42
C GLY A 61 -1.10 -11.58 5.41
N ILE A 62 -0.08 -12.31 4.93
CA ILE A 62 0.82 -13.09 5.79
C ILE A 62 1.60 -12.16 6.73
N CYS A 63 2.12 -11.04 6.21
CA CYS A 63 2.87 -10.08 7.00
C CYS A 63 2.02 -9.48 8.14
N VAL A 64 0.81 -9.04 7.84
CA VAL A 64 -0.17 -8.53 8.82
C VAL A 64 -0.50 -9.60 9.87
N PHE A 65 -0.76 -10.84 9.44
CA PHE A 65 -1.03 -11.93 10.37
C PHE A 65 0.15 -12.18 11.33
N LEU A 66 1.38 -12.20 10.83
CA LEU A 66 2.57 -12.37 11.66
C LEU A 66 2.79 -11.19 12.61
N LEU A 67 2.56 -9.95 12.17
CA LEU A 67 2.63 -8.77 13.03
C LEU A 67 1.61 -8.82 14.18
N LEU A 68 0.40 -9.31 13.91
CA LEU A 68 -0.63 -9.52 14.94
C LEU A 68 -0.24 -10.60 15.95
N LEU A 69 0.32 -11.73 15.48
CA LEU A 69 0.85 -12.77 16.37
C LEU A 69 2.01 -12.24 17.22
N ASP A 70 2.86 -11.42 16.63
CA ASP A 70 4.01 -10.84 17.30
C ASP A 70 3.60 -9.86 18.43
N LEU A 71 2.51 -9.11 18.26
CA LEU A 71 1.89 -8.34 19.35
C LEU A 71 1.55 -9.23 20.55
N CYS A 72 0.97 -10.41 20.31
CA CYS A 72 0.68 -11.38 21.38
C CYS A 72 1.97 -11.89 22.03
N TRP A 73 3.01 -12.17 21.24
CA TRP A 73 4.30 -12.66 21.76
C TRP A 73 5.06 -11.62 22.58
N ILE A 74 4.95 -10.33 22.23
CA ILE A 74 5.44 -9.21 23.02
C ILE A 74 4.75 -9.17 24.39
N CYS A 75 3.42 -9.27 24.41
CA CYS A 75 2.64 -9.28 25.66
C CYS A 75 2.98 -10.50 26.54
N CYS A 76 3.14 -11.67 25.94
CA CYS A 76 3.48 -12.92 26.64
C CYS A 76 4.99 -13.05 26.96
N ARG A 77 5.82 -12.06 26.60
CA ARG A 77 7.29 -12.04 26.82
C ARG A 77 8.04 -13.27 26.26
N MET A 78 7.57 -13.83 25.14
CA MET A 78 8.16 -15.04 24.53
C MET A 78 9.40 -14.71 23.68
N GLY A 79 10.52 -14.39 24.33
CA GLY A 79 11.68 -13.75 23.68
C GLY A 79 12.31 -14.46 22.46
N ASN A 80 12.27 -15.80 22.37
CA ASN A 80 12.79 -16.51 21.19
C ASN A 80 11.84 -16.43 19.99
N LEU A 81 10.53 -16.52 20.22
CA LEU A 81 9.52 -16.43 19.16
C LEU A 81 9.44 -15.01 18.61
N LEU A 82 9.55 -14.01 19.48
CA LEU A 82 9.55 -12.59 19.17
C LEU A 82 10.65 -12.17 18.18
N LEU A 83 11.86 -12.75 18.29
CA LEU A 83 12.91 -12.47 17.31
C LEU A 83 12.69 -13.24 16.00
N ALA A 84 12.11 -14.44 16.06
CA ALA A 84 11.85 -15.24 14.87
C ALA A 84 10.76 -14.61 13.98
N SER A 85 9.63 -14.16 14.57
CA SER A 85 8.56 -13.42 13.86
C SER A 85 9.14 -12.22 13.12
N ILE A 86 9.83 -11.33 13.85
CA ILE A 86 10.26 -10.06 13.27
C ILE A 86 11.29 -10.27 12.16
N ILE A 87 12.12 -11.31 12.21
CA ILE A 87 13.05 -11.66 11.12
C ILE A 87 12.28 -12.13 9.87
N VAL A 88 11.23 -12.94 10.05
CA VAL A 88 10.37 -13.36 8.93
C VAL A 88 9.65 -12.15 8.36
N CYS A 89 9.02 -11.32 9.19
CA CYS A 89 8.36 -10.09 8.75
C CYS A 89 9.33 -9.14 8.03
N PHE A 90 10.56 -9.00 8.52
CA PHE A 90 11.59 -8.19 7.87
C PHE A 90 11.93 -8.72 6.48
N SER A 91 12.07 -10.04 6.34
CA SER A 91 12.36 -10.68 5.04
C SER A 91 11.22 -10.47 4.04
N LEU A 92 9.97 -10.61 4.50
CA LEU A 92 8.78 -10.26 3.69
C LEU A 92 8.73 -8.77 3.36
N GLY A 93 9.11 -7.91 4.31
CA GLY A 93 9.21 -6.46 4.12
C GLY A 93 10.21 -6.07 3.03
N VAL A 94 11.35 -6.76 2.91
CA VAL A 94 12.30 -6.57 1.81
C VAL A 94 11.66 -6.92 0.46
N PHE A 95 10.95 -8.05 0.38
CA PHE A 95 10.24 -8.42 -0.84
C PHE A 95 9.18 -7.37 -1.21
N LEU A 96 8.38 -6.94 -0.23
CA LEU A 96 7.34 -5.92 -0.41
C LEU A 96 7.92 -4.56 -0.81
N LEU A 97 9.12 -4.22 -0.33
CA LEU A 97 9.83 -3.02 -0.76
C LEU A 97 10.06 -3.01 -2.28
N PHE A 98 10.60 -4.10 -2.83
CA PHE A 98 10.87 -4.19 -4.26
C PHE A 98 9.60 -4.35 -5.09
N ALA A 99 8.74 -5.29 -4.72
CA ALA A 99 7.48 -5.54 -5.43
C ALA A 99 6.55 -4.33 -5.40
N GLY A 100 6.43 -3.69 -4.23
CA GLY A 100 5.63 -2.49 -4.04
C GLY A 100 6.21 -1.27 -4.75
N SER A 101 7.53 -1.08 -4.74
CA SER A 101 8.16 -0.02 -5.54
C SER A 101 7.94 -0.23 -7.03
N TYR A 102 8.06 -1.47 -7.52
CA TYR A 102 7.78 -1.80 -8.92
C TYR A 102 6.31 -1.55 -9.28
N SER A 103 5.38 -2.02 -8.43
CA SER A 103 3.95 -1.78 -8.59
C SER A 103 3.66 -0.30 -8.67
N VAL A 104 4.24 0.48 -7.77
CA VAL A 104 4.06 1.93 -7.72
C VAL A 104 4.60 2.60 -8.98
N ILE A 105 5.78 2.22 -9.48
CA ILE A 105 6.37 2.81 -10.69
C ILE A 105 5.52 2.52 -11.94
N ARG A 106 4.91 1.33 -12.03
CA ARG A 106 4.19 0.88 -13.22
C ARG A 106 2.69 1.15 -13.17
N TYR A 107 2.10 1.18 -11.97
CA TYR A 107 0.66 1.08 -11.72
C TYR A 107 0.17 2.13 -10.72
N THR A 108 0.81 3.31 -10.73
CA THR A 108 0.61 4.39 -9.74
C THR A 108 -0.86 4.78 -9.55
N ASP A 109 -1.61 4.86 -10.64
CA ASP A 109 -2.96 5.42 -10.66
C ASP A 109 -4.08 4.38 -10.56
N VAL A 110 -3.75 3.08 -10.67
CA VAL A 110 -4.74 2.01 -10.78
C VAL A 110 -5.75 2.06 -9.63
N TYR A 111 -5.30 2.16 -8.38
CA TYR A 111 -6.23 2.22 -7.25
C TYR A 111 -7.09 3.49 -7.28
N VAL A 112 -6.50 4.65 -7.58
CA VAL A 112 -7.20 5.95 -7.56
C VAL A 112 -8.27 5.99 -8.65
N VAL A 113 -7.92 5.60 -9.88
CA VAL A 113 -8.84 5.55 -11.02
C VAL A 113 -10.01 4.64 -10.72
N VAL A 114 -9.74 3.45 -10.20
CA VAL A 114 -10.76 2.42 -9.99
C VAL A 114 -11.69 2.81 -8.86
N ARG A 115 -11.15 3.27 -7.74
CA ARG A 115 -11.98 3.80 -6.66
C ARG A 115 -12.81 5.00 -7.11
N SER A 116 -12.22 5.95 -7.82
CA SER A 116 -12.91 7.17 -8.25
C SER A 116 -14.00 6.87 -9.27
N PHE A 117 -13.78 5.91 -10.17
CA PHE A 117 -14.79 5.44 -11.11
C PHE A 117 -16.00 4.83 -10.38
N TYR A 118 -15.78 3.91 -9.45
CA TYR A 118 -16.88 3.26 -8.71
C TYR A 118 -17.48 4.12 -7.58
N THR A 119 -17.05 5.37 -7.42
CA THR A 119 -17.60 6.33 -6.46
C THR A 119 -18.06 7.63 -7.13
N ASP A 120 -18.18 7.62 -8.47
CA ASP A 120 -18.62 8.76 -9.30
C ASP A 120 -17.78 10.04 -9.12
N ASN A 121 -16.49 9.88 -8.80
CA ASN A 121 -15.55 10.98 -8.50
C ASN A 121 -14.37 11.06 -9.49
N LEU A 122 -14.46 10.40 -10.65
CA LEU A 122 -13.36 10.37 -11.63
C LEU A 122 -13.21 11.67 -12.45
N TRP A 123 -14.22 12.55 -12.44
CA TRP A 123 -14.30 13.76 -13.28
C TRP A 123 -13.05 14.65 -13.23
N ASN A 124 -12.47 14.91 -12.05
CA ASN A 124 -11.24 15.69 -11.92
C ASN A 124 -10.08 15.03 -12.66
N TYR A 125 -9.98 13.70 -12.56
CA TYR A 125 -8.92 12.93 -13.17
C TYR A 125 -9.06 12.92 -14.69
N GLU A 126 -10.29 12.76 -15.20
CA GLU A 126 -10.62 12.82 -16.63
C GLU A 126 -10.27 14.17 -17.26
N ILE A 127 -10.57 15.27 -16.56
CA ILE A 127 -10.26 16.62 -17.01
C ILE A 127 -8.75 16.84 -17.07
N VAL A 128 -8.02 16.48 -16.01
CA VAL A 128 -6.58 16.73 -15.88
C VAL A 128 -5.75 15.87 -16.84
N TYR A 129 -6.10 14.58 -16.98
CA TYR A 129 -5.32 13.63 -17.78
C TYR A 129 -5.92 13.34 -19.17
N HIS A 130 -6.99 14.05 -19.54
CA HIS A 130 -7.62 13.95 -20.86
C HIS A 130 -7.97 12.49 -21.24
N CYS A 131 -8.57 11.79 -20.28
CA CYS A 131 -8.96 10.38 -20.37
C CYS A 131 -10.47 10.24 -20.07
N CYS A 132 -11.03 9.06 -20.32
CA CYS A 132 -12.42 8.78 -19.99
C CYS A 132 -12.61 7.33 -19.55
N GLY A 133 -13.29 7.12 -18.42
CA GLY A 133 -13.57 5.78 -17.89
C GLY A 133 -12.30 5.00 -17.51
N ILE A 134 -12.44 3.73 -17.18
CA ILE A 134 -11.31 2.88 -16.76
C ILE A 134 -10.41 2.57 -17.97
N ASP A 135 -10.97 1.93 -18.99
CA ASP A 135 -10.31 1.55 -20.25
C ASP A 135 -10.74 2.45 -21.42
N GLY A 136 -11.85 3.15 -21.26
CA GLY A 136 -12.39 4.05 -22.25
C GLY A 136 -13.82 4.47 -21.94
N PRO A 137 -14.43 5.29 -22.81
CA PRO A 137 -15.76 5.83 -22.57
C PRO A 137 -16.87 4.76 -22.58
N ALA A 138 -16.60 3.58 -23.16
CA ALA A 138 -17.53 2.44 -23.13
C ALA A 138 -17.77 1.89 -21.71
N ASN A 139 -16.89 2.18 -20.74
CA ASN A 139 -17.12 1.78 -19.34
C ASN A 139 -18.35 2.46 -18.74
N TYR A 140 -18.75 3.63 -19.24
CA TYR A 140 -19.98 4.32 -18.83
C TYR A 140 -21.25 3.72 -19.45
N GLY A 141 -21.12 2.89 -20.49
CA GLY A 141 -22.23 2.27 -21.20
C GLY A 141 -22.24 2.61 -22.69
N ASN A 142 -23.44 2.82 -23.25
CA ASN A 142 -23.57 3.14 -24.67
C ASN A 142 -23.16 4.60 -24.95
N VAL A 143 -21.92 4.77 -25.39
CA VAL A 143 -21.31 6.04 -25.82
C VAL A 143 -22.08 6.83 -26.90
N SER A 144 -23.05 6.21 -27.56
CA SER A 144 -23.92 6.88 -28.54
C SER A 144 -25.05 7.69 -27.91
N GLN A 145 -25.30 7.52 -26.60
CA GLN A 145 -26.32 8.23 -25.84
C GLN A 145 -25.69 9.37 -25.05
N LYS A 146 -26.24 10.59 -25.21
CA LYS A 146 -25.65 11.84 -24.72
C LYS A 146 -25.55 11.93 -23.19
N ASP A 147 -26.47 11.32 -22.46
CA ASP A 147 -26.55 11.43 -20.99
C ASP A 147 -25.82 10.32 -20.23
N VAL A 148 -25.09 9.44 -20.95
CA VAL A 148 -24.44 8.27 -20.36
C VAL A 148 -22.99 8.57 -19.96
N VAL A 149 -22.32 9.42 -20.73
CA VAL A 149 -20.90 9.75 -20.54
C VAL A 149 -20.79 11.14 -19.90
N PRO A 150 -20.02 11.31 -18.82
CA PRO A 150 -19.92 12.60 -18.15
C PRO A 150 -19.21 13.65 -19.01
N ALA A 151 -19.60 14.92 -18.85
CA ALA A 151 -19.01 16.05 -19.58
C ALA A 151 -17.49 16.18 -19.40
N SER A 152 -16.93 15.66 -18.29
CA SER A 152 -15.49 15.57 -18.01
C SER A 152 -14.71 14.79 -19.07
N CYS A 153 -15.35 13.85 -19.76
CA CYS A 153 -14.75 13.05 -20.83
C CYS A 153 -14.63 13.79 -22.18
N TYR A 154 -15.14 15.01 -22.29
CA TYR A 154 -15.18 15.75 -23.55
C TYR A 154 -14.21 16.92 -23.54
N ARG A 155 -13.50 17.13 -24.67
CA ARG A 155 -12.66 18.31 -24.88
C ARG A 155 -13.49 19.58 -24.74
N ASN A 156 -12.99 20.51 -23.94
CA ASN A 156 -13.66 21.77 -23.62
C ASN A 156 -15.10 21.58 -23.08
N GLN A 157 -15.43 20.39 -22.57
CA GLN A 157 -16.77 20.03 -22.08
C GLN A 157 -17.87 20.15 -23.15
N VAL A 158 -17.50 20.03 -24.43
CA VAL A 158 -18.46 20.04 -25.54
C VAL A 158 -18.86 18.60 -25.84
N GLU A 159 -20.06 18.22 -25.43
CA GLU A 159 -20.64 16.86 -25.52
C GLU A 159 -20.95 16.41 -26.97
N THR A 160 -19.91 16.31 -27.80
CA THR A 160 -19.97 15.76 -29.14
C THR A 160 -19.09 14.52 -29.24
N PRO A 161 -19.50 13.47 -29.98
CA PRO A 161 -18.70 12.25 -30.14
C PRO A 161 -17.28 12.49 -30.69
N THR A 162 -17.08 13.58 -31.43
CA THR A 162 -15.78 14.01 -31.97
C THR A 162 -14.82 14.53 -30.90
N ASN A 163 -15.35 15.06 -29.79
CA ASN A 163 -14.59 15.65 -28.70
C ASN A 163 -14.34 14.67 -27.55
N LEU A 164 -14.88 13.46 -27.63
CA LEU A 164 -14.79 12.44 -26.61
C LEU A 164 -13.37 11.86 -26.53
N TYR A 165 -12.79 11.85 -25.33
CA TYR A 165 -11.53 11.14 -25.08
C TYR A 165 -11.72 9.63 -25.24
N ARG A 166 -10.88 9.03 -26.09
CA ARG A 166 -10.91 7.58 -26.35
C ARG A 166 -9.96 6.78 -25.47
N ARG A 167 -8.99 7.45 -24.84
CA ARG A 167 -8.02 6.84 -23.92
C ARG A 167 -8.70 6.58 -22.57
N GLY A 168 -8.53 5.38 -22.01
CA GLY A 168 -8.89 5.07 -20.63
C GLY A 168 -8.04 5.84 -19.62
N CYS A 169 -8.54 6.00 -18.41
CA CYS A 169 -7.82 6.67 -17.33
C CYS A 169 -6.82 5.79 -16.62
N LEU A 170 -6.89 4.45 -16.76
CA LEU A 170 -5.79 3.59 -16.34
C LEU A 170 -4.52 3.93 -17.13
N PHE A 171 -3.40 4.03 -16.43
CA PHE A 171 -2.09 4.35 -17.03
C PHE A 171 -2.04 5.72 -17.71
N ALA A 172 -2.85 6.70 -17.26
CA ALA A 172 -2.85 8.03 -17.85
C ALA A 172 -1.76 8.95 -17.27
N THR A 173 -1.17 8.57 -16.12
CA THR A 173 -0.21 9.36 -15.32
C THR A 173 1.27 9.08 -15.60
N GLU A 174 1.63 8.57 -16.78
CA GLU A 174 2.95 7.97 -17.09
C GLU A 174 4.21 8.83 -16.78
N ASP A 175 4.09 10.12 -16.42
CA ASP A 175 5.22 11.07 -16.38
C ASP A 175 5.65 11.63 -15.00
N SER A 176 5.11 11.22 -13.85
CA SER A 176 5.52 11.80 -12.55
C SER A 176 6.32 10.87 -11.62
N TRP A 177 7.37 10.22 -12.14
CA TRP A 177 8.16 9.22 -11.40
C TRP A 177 9.00 9.77 -10.22
N PHE A 178 9.48 11.02 -10.31
CA PHE A 178 10.54 11.53 -9.42
C PHE A 178 10.06 11.86 -8.00
N TRP A 179 8.82 12.33 -7.83
CA TRP A 179 8.25 12.64 -6.51
C TRP A 179 7.73 11.40 -5.77
N PHE A 180 7.67 10.25 -6.43
CA PHE A 180 6.95 9.08 -5.96
C PHE A 180 7.82 8.07 -5.18
N VAL A 181 9.12 8.00 -5.47
CA VAL A 181 10.06 7.12 -4.74
C VAL A 181 10.16 7.48 -3.26
N PHE A 182 10.07 8.78 -2.93
CA PHE A 182 10.07 9.28 -1.55
C PHE A 182 8.70 9.29 -0.86
N ALA A 183 7.60 9.24 -1.62
CA ALA A 183 6.23 9.19 -1.10
C ALA A 183 5.70 7.75 -0.94
N ASN A 184 6.49 6.75 -1.33
CA ASN A 184 6.07 5.36 -1.31
C ASN A 184 6.05 4.81 0.14
N CYS A 185 4.86 4.44 0.60
CA CYS A 185 4.63 3.82 1.91
C CYS A 185 5.53 2.60 2.20
N TYR A 186 5.99 1.88 1.16
CA TYR A 186 6.88 0.72 1.31
C TYR A 186 8.28 1.09 1.81
N TRP A 187 8.83 2.23 1.39
CA TRP A 187 10.13 2.71 1.90
C TRP A 187 10.03 3.08 3.37
N PHE A 188 8.97 3.81 3.74
CA PHE A 188 8.72 4.17 5.13
C PHE A 188 8.48 2.94 6.01
N ALA A 189 7.65 1.98 5.56
CA ALA A 189 7.42 0.72 6.26
C ALA A 189 8.71 -0.10 6.42
N PHE A 190 9.58 -0.11 5.41
CA PHE A 190 10.87 -0.80 5.50
C PHE A 190 11.81 -0.19 6.55
N VAL A 191 11.90 1.14 6.61
CA VAL A 191 12.66 1.84 7.67
C VAL A 191 12.10 1.49 9.04
N LEU A 192 10.77 1.51 9.21
CA LEU A 192 10.12 1.11 10.45
C LEU A 192 10.41 -0.35 10.82
N PHE A 193 10.45 -1.26 9.84
CA PHE A 193 10.84 -2.65 10.06
C PHE A 193 12.27 -2.79 10.60
N PHE A 194 13.21 -1.99 10.07
CA PHE A 194 14.59 -1.96 10.56
C PHE A 194 14.67 -1.52 12.02
N VAL A 195 13.97 -0.43 12.35
CA VAL A 195 13.89 0.08 13.74
C VAL A 195 13.22 -0.95 14.64
N ASN A 196 12.16 -1.60 14.17
CA ASN A 196 11.42 -2.59 14.92
C ASN A 196 12.27 -3.84 15.21
N LEU A 197 13.03 -4.33 14.23
CA LEU A 197 13.98 -5.43 14.38
C LEU A 197 15.03 -5.14 15.46
N ILE A 198 15.63 -3.94 15.44
CA ILE A 198 16.60 -3.52 16.46
C ILE A 198 15.95 -3.48 17.85
N THR A 199 14.72 -2.98 17.94
CA THR A 199 13.98 -2.87 19.20
C THR A 199 13.63 -4.25 19.75
N HIS A 200 13.19 -5.18 18.90
CA HIS A 200 12.94 -6.59 19.25
C HIS A 200 14.20 -7.29 19.75
N TRP A 201 15.34 -7.07 19.09
CA TRP A 201 16.62 -7.61 19.52
C TRP A 201 17.05 -7.08 20.90
N LYS A 202 16.90 -5.77 21.15
CA LYS A 202 17.16 -5.16 22.46
C LYS A 202 16.23 -5.71 23.54
N LEU A 203 14.93 -5.83 23.24
CA LEU A 203 13.94 -6.38 24.17
C LEU A 203 14.27 -7.83 24.54
N ARG A 204 14.61 -8.68 23.56
CA ARG A 204 15.04 -10.06 23.82
C ARG A 204 16.26 -10.13 24.74
N LYS A 205 17.25 -9.25 24.55
CA LYS A 205 18.42 -9.19 25.45
C LYS A 205 18.02 -8.83 26.88
N CYS A 206 17.15 -7.85 27.05
CA CYS A 206 16.63 -7.49 28.38
C CYS A 206 15.87 -8.66 29.03
N LEU A 207 15.02 -9.37 28.28
CA LEU A 207 14.26 -10.50 28.80
C LEU A 207 15.10 -11.73 29.15
N ARG A 208 16.29 -11.89 28.56
CA ARG A 208 17.22 -13.00 28.84
C ARG A 208 18.09 -12.78 30.09
N ASN A 209 18.22 -11.53 30.53
CA ASN A 209 19.06 -11.14 31.67
C ASN A 209 18.27 -11.11 33.00
N TYR A 210 16.98 -11.44 32.96
CA TYR A 210 16.10 -11.66 34.11
C TYR A 210 15.75 -13.14 34.19
#